data_AF-A0A3P7MJA7-F1
#
_entry.id   AF-A0A3P7MJA7-F1
#
_cell.length_a   1.000
_cell.length_b   1.000
_cell.length_c   1.000
_cell.angle_alpha   90.00
_cell.angle_beta   90.00
_cell.angle_gamma   90.00
#
_symmetry.space_group_name_H-M   'P 1'
#
loop_
_entity.id
_entity.type
_entity.pdbx_description
1 polymer ?
#
loop_
_entity_poly.entity_id
_entity_poly.type
_entity_poly.pdbx_seq_one_letter_code
_entity_poly.pdbx_strand_id
1 'polypeptide(L)'
;YTAGKICEVLQALVACRLYKSLAKEAAEDYLEVEICEELKNHAEDFRKLSLSLLEHCYNYDDAQTLQLLTYELISWGNETCLSLAVMVNNKQFLAHPW
;
A
#
# COMPACT_ATOMS: atom_id res chain seq x y z
N TYR A 1 -9.38 19.16 0.44
CA TYR A 1 -7.97 19.10 0.03
C TYR A 1 -7.20 17.99 0.74
N THR A 2 -7.38 17.76 2.05
CA THR A 2 -6.71 16.67 2.81
C THR A 2 -7.17 15.25 2.46
N ALA A 3 -8.46 15.03 2.16
CA ALA A 3 -8.97 13.72 1.72
C ALA A 3 -8.34 13.19 0.41
N GLY A 4 -7.80 14.08 -0.44
CA GLY A 4 -7.17 13.71 -1.70
C GLY A 4 -5.82 12.99 -1.54
N LYS A 5 -4.97 13.45 -0.61
CA LYS A 5 -3.61 12.92 -0.42
C LYS A 5 -3.56 11.57 0.30
N ILE A 6 -4.57 11.27 1.13
CA ILE A 6 -4.67 9.97 1.81
C ILE A 6 -5.32 8.91 0.91
N CYS A 7 -6.17 9.34 -0.04
CA CYS A 7 -6.58 8.49 -1.16
C CYS A 7 -5.34 7.97 -1.92
N GLU A 8 -4.30 8.78 -2.05
CA GLU A 8 -3.06 8.38 -2.74
C GLU A 8 -2.26 7.32 -1.94
N VAL A 9 -2.21 7.38 -0.60
CA VAL A 9 -1.60 6.33 0.24
C VAL A 9 -2.34 5.01 0.06
N LEU A 10 -3.67 5.06 0.10
CA LEU A 10 -4.55 3.91 -0.09
C LEU A 10 -4.41 3.31 -1.49
N GLN A 11 -4.44 4.15 -2.52
CA GLN A 11 -4.22 3.75 -3.91
C GLN A 11 -2.86 3.09 -4.09
N ALA A 12 -1.81 3.61 -3.44
CA ALA A 12 -0.48 3.01 -3.47
C ALA A 12 -0.44 1.64 -2.77
N LEU A 13 -1.06 1.49 -1.58
CA LEU A 13 -1.14 0.19 -0.89
C LEU A 13 -1.95 -0.84 -1.69
N VAL A 14 -3.07 -0.42 -2.28
CA VAL A 14 -3.91 -1.24 -3.15
C VAL A 14 -3.15 -1.68 -4.40
N ALA A 15 -2.46 -0.75 -5.08
CA ALA A 15 -1.64 -1.06 -6.24
C ALA A 15 -0.54 -2.06 -5.86
N CYS A 16 0.17 -1.82 -4.76
CA CYS A 16 1.18 -2.74 -4.24
C CYS A 16 0.61 -4.17 -4.06
N ARG A 17 -0.59 -4.30 -3.47
CA ARG A 17 -1.26 -5.60 -3.29
C ARG A 17 -1.59 -6.26 -4.62
N LEU A 18 -2.15 -5.51 -5.56
CA LEU A 18 -2.53 -6.00 -6.88
C LEU A 18 -1.31 -6.54 -7.63
N TYR A 19 -0.22 -5.78 -7.68
CA TYR A 19 1.02 -6.16 -8.35
C TYR A 19 1.67 -7.39 -7.70
N LYS A 20 1.63 -7.53 -6.37
CA LYS A 20 2.11 -8.76 -5.69
C LYS A 20 1.28 -9.99 -6.03
N SER A 21 -0.04 -9.84 -6.10
CA SER A 21 -0.94 -10.95 -6.49
C SER A 21 -0.72 -11.38 -7.93
N LEU A 22 -0.59 -10.42 -8.86
CA LEU A 22 -0.29 -10.69 -10.27
C LEU A 22 1.08 -11.36 -10.44
N ALA A 23 2.11 -10.88 -9.72
CA ALA A 23 3.42 -11.49 -9.76
C ALA A 23 3.40 -12.95 -9.24
N LYS A 24 2.55 -13.24 -8.26
CA LYS A 24 2.39 -14.60 -7.73
C LYS A 24 1.74 -15.52 -8.77
N GLU A 25 0.70 -15.05 -9.45
CA GLU A 25 0.02 -15.81 -10.52
C GLU A 25 0.97 -16.06 -11.70
N ALA A 26 1.68 -15.01 -12.17
CA ALA A 26 2.65 -15.13 -13.25
C ALA A 26 3.83 -16.06 -12.91
N ALA A 27 4.17 -16.22 -11.62
CA ALA A 27 5.21 -17.16 -11.20
C ALA A 27 4.79 -18.63 -11.31
N GLU A 28 3.49 -18.92 -11.42
CA GLU A 28 2.98 -20.28 -11.66
C GLU A 28 3.19 -20.70 -13.12
N ASP A 29 3.38 -19.74 -14.04
CA ASP A 29 3.75 -19.96 -15.44
C ASP A 29 5.25 -19.66 -15.68
N TYR A 30 6.07 -20.70 -15.80
CA TYR A 30 7.53 -20.58 -15.97
C TYR A 30 7.96 -19.81 -17.25
N LEU A 31 7.04 -19.51 -18.17
CA LEU A 31 7.30 -18.66 -19.34
C LEU A 31 7.27 -17.16 -19.04
N GLU A 32 6.74 -16.73 -17.90
CA GLU A 32 6.47 -15.31 -17.60
C GLU A 32 7.41 -14.71 -16.54
N VAL A 33 8.62 -15.26 -16.39
CA VAL A 33 9.59 -14.82 -15.37
C VAL A 33 9.90 -13.32 -15.46
N GLU A 34 10.06 -12.77 -16.66
CA GLU A 34 10.34 -11.34 -16.88
C GLU A 34 9.15 -10.45 -16.45
N ILE A 35 7.92 -10.86 -16.77
CA ILE A 35 6.69 -10.18 -16.35
C ILE A 35 6.55 -10.25 -14.82
N CYS A 36 6.84 -11.40 -14.21
CA CYS A 36 6.83 -11.57 -12.76
C CYS A 36 7.81 -10.60 -12.07
N GLU A 37 9.01 -10.41 -12.62
CA GLU A 37 9.99 -9.46 -12.08
C GLU A 37 9.55 -8.01 -12.22
N GLU A 38 9.00 -7.60 -13.36
CA GLU A 38 8.44 -6.25 -13.54
C GLU A 38 7.30 -5.96 -12.56
N LEU A 39 6.38 -6.91 -12.37
CA LEU A 39 5.28 -6.78 -11.42
C LEU A 39 5.79 -6.64 -9.98
N LYS A 40 6.86 -7.38 -9.60
CA LYS A 40 7.49 -7.23 -8.28
C LYS A 40 8.15 -5.86 -8.12
N ASN A 41 8.80 -5.34 -9.17
CA ASN A 41 9.42 -4.02 -9.13
C ASN A 41 8.36 -2.92 -8.94
N HIS A 42 7.26 -2.97 -9.70
CA HIS A 42 6.14 -2.05 -9.52
C HIS A 42 5.54 -2.14 -8.11
N ALA A 43 5.35 -3.36 -7.59
CA ALA A 43 4.87 -3.53 -6.21
C ALA A 43 5.78 -2.84 -5.19
N GLU A 44 7.10 -2.93 -5.35
CA GLU A 44 8.05 -2.27 -4.45
C GLU A 44 8.07 -0.75 -4.58
N ASP A 45 7.89 -0.21 -5.79
CA ASP A 45 7.78 1.24 -6.00
C ASP A 45 6.53 1.81 -5.33
N PHE A 46 5.38 1.15 -5.51
CA PHE A 46 4.15 1.53 -4.82
C PHE A 46 4.27 1.36 -3.30
N ARG A 47 5.02 0.37 -2.82
CA ARG A 47 5.32 0.21 -1.40
C ARG A 47 6.08 1.41 -0.85
N LYS A 48 7.14 1.86 -1.52
CA LYS A 48 7.93 3.04 -1.12
C LYS A 48 7.11 4.32 -1.19
N LEU A 49 6.31 4.48 -2.25
CA LEU A 49 5.42 5.63 -2.41
C LEU A 49 4.40 5.71 -1.27
N SER A 50 3.80 4.59 -0.88
CA SER A 50 2.85 4.54 0.24
C SER A 50 3.46 5.01 1.56
N LEU A 51 4.73 4.69 1.81
CA LEU A 51 5.46 5.12 3.00
C LEU A 51 5.75 6.62 2.96
N SER A 52 6.24 7.13 1.82
CA SER A 52 6.57 8.56 1.69
C SER A 52 5.33 9.47 1.81
N LEU A 53 4.21 9.05 1.21
CA LEU A 53 2.95 9.78 1.33
C LEU A 53 2.40 9.76 2.76
N LEU A 54 2.54 8.62 3.44
CA LEU A 54 2.16 8.50 4.84
C LEU A 54 2.97 9.44 5.74
N GLU A 55 4.30 9.45 5.60
CA GLU A 55 5.19 10.37 6.31
C GLU A 55 4.79 11.82 6.05
N HIS A 56 4.47 12.16 4.81
CA HIS A 56 3.99 13.50 4.47
C HIS A 56 2.65 13.85 5.13
N CYS A 57 1.70 12.91 5.17
CA CYS A 57 0.40 13.12 5.83
C CYS A 57 0.56 13.29 7.33
N TYR A 58 1.36 12.42 7.97
CA TYR A 58 1.61 12.47 9.40
C TYR A 58 2.31 13.78 9.82
N ASN A 59 3.30 14.24 9.05
CA ASN A 59 3.97 15.52 9.29
C ASN A 59 3.04 16.74 9.12
N TYR A 60 1.93 16.59 8.39
CA TYR A 60 0.97 17.66 8.16
C TYR A 60 -0.12 17.70 9.25
N ASP A 61 -0.71 16.56 9.58
CA ASP A 61 -1.76 16.40 10.59
C ASP A 61 -1.75 14.94 11.09
N ASP A 62 -1.10 14.73 12.23
CA ASP A 62 -0.90 13.43 12.87
C ASP A 62 -2.21 12.80 13.32
N ALA A 63 -3.07 13.57 14.00
CA ALA A 63 -4.36 13.10 14.51
C ALA A 63 -5.29 12.65 13.37
N GLN A 64 -5.37 13.43 12.28
CA GLN A 64 -6.17 13.07 11.11
C GLN A 64 -5.60 11.84 10.40
N THR A 65 -4.28 11.76 10.27
CA THR A 65 -3.61 10.60 9.66
C THR A 65 -3.92 9.32 10.46
N LEU A 66 -3.84 9.36 11.78
CA LEU A 66 -4.12 8.22 12.64
C LEU A 66 -5.58 7.75 12.58
N GLN A 67 -6.54 8.68 12.60
CA GLN A 67 -7.96 8.31 12.42
C GLN A 67 -8.18 7.59 11.08
N LEU A 68 -7.55 8.09 10.02
CA LEU A 68 -7.70 7.54 8.68
C LEU A 68 -7.00 6.18 8.50
N LEU A 69 -5.90 5.93 9.21
CA LEU A 69 -5.25 4.62 9.25
C LEU A 69 -6.18 3.51 9.79
N THR A 70 -7.10 3.89 10.68
CA THR A 70 -8.07 2.98 11.32
C THR A 70 -9.44 2.95 10.66
N TYR A 71 -9.67 3.78 9.64
CA TYR A 71 -10.97 3.85 8.96
C TYR A 71 -11.18 2.65 8.03
N GLU A 72 -12.39 2.08 8.04
CA GLU A 72 -12.76 0.93 7.20
C GLU A 72 -13.06 1.36 5.76
N LEU A 73 -12.41 0.68 4.82
CA LEU A 73 -12.55 0.91 3.39
C LEU A 73 -13.63 -0.03 2.85
N ILE A 74 -14.86 0.47 2.80
CA ILE A 74 -16.03 -0.31 2.36
C ILE A 74 -15.82 -0.88 0.95
N SER A 75 -15.16 -0.13 0.06
CA SER A 75 -14.86 -0.57 -1.32
C SER A 75 -13.76 -1.64 -1.42
N TRP A 76 -13.05 -1.96 -0.33
CA TRP A 76 -11.94 -2.90 -0.29
C TRP A 76 -12.14 -3.99 0.77
N GLY A 77 -13.38 -4.45 0.94
CA GLY A 77 -13.70 -5.57 1.84
C GLY A 77 -13.75 -5.19 3.31
N ASN A 78 -14.05 -3.92 3.61
CA ASN A 78 -14.03 -3.35 4.98
C ASN A 78 -12.65 -3.44 5.65
N GLU A 79 -11.59 -3.51 4.86
CA GLU A 79 -10.21 -3.49 5.34
C GLU A 79 -9.80 -2.07 5.76
N THR A 80 -8.85 -1.94 6.66
CA THR A 80 -8.25 -0.65 7.03
C THR A 80 -6.93 -0.43 6.30
N CYS A 81 -6.43 0.81 6.31
CA CYS A 81 -5.08 1.13 5.82
C CYS A 81 -4.01 0.24 6.48
N LEU A 82 -4.14 0.01 7.79
CA LEU A 82 -3.21 -0.84 8.55
C LEU A 82 -3.31 -2.31 8.15
N SER A 83 -4.51 -2.86 7.97
CA SER A 83 -4.65 -4.26 7.54
C SER A 83 -4.14 -4.47 6.12
N LEU A 84 -4.35 -3.51 5.21
CA LEU A 84 -3.72 -3.50 3.88
C LEU A 84 -2.19 -3.49 3.97
N ALA A 85 -1.61 -2.65 4.83
CA ALA A 85 -0.15 -2.61 5.03
C ALA A 85 0.41 -3.94 5.56
N VAL A 86 -0.33 -4.62 6.45
CA VAL A 86 0.00 -5.97 6.92
C VAL A 86 -0.03 -6.97 5.77
N MET A 87 -1.09 -6.97 4.96
CA MET A 87 -1.25 -7.91 3.84
C MET A 87 -0.15 -7.78 2.79
N VAL A 88 0.35 -6.56 2.53
CA VAL A 88 1.47 -6.34 1.60
C VAL A 88 2.85 -6.47 2.25
N ASN A 89 2.92 -6.88 3.53
CA ASN A 89 4.14 -7.02 4.31
C ASN A 89 5.01 -5.75 4.32
N ASN A 90 4.39 -4.57 4.39
CA ASN A 90 5.11 -3.30 4.44
C ASN A 90 5.58 -2.99 5.88
N LYS A 91 6.60 -3.72 6.34
CA LYS A 91 7.10 -3.65 7.72
C LYS A 91 7.55 -2.24 8.13
N GLN A 92 8.08 -1.46 7.20
CA GLN A 92 8.50 -0.07 7.46
C GLN A 92 7.31 0.84 7.74
N PHE A 93 6.20 0.65 7.02
CA PHE A 93 4.96 1.36 7.26
C PHE A 93 4.39 1.04 8.64
N LEU A 94 4.44 -0.23 9.06
CA LEU A 94 3.94 -0.66 10.38
C LEU A 94 4.85 -0.24 11.54
N ALA A 95 6.16 -0.14 11.31
CA ALA A 95 7.15 0.25 12.31
C ALA A 95 7.30 1.76 12.46
N HIS A 96 6.56 2.56 11.68
CA HIS A 96 6.61 4.01 11.79
C HIS A 96 6.21 4.44 13.21
N PRO A 97 7.00 5.28 13.90
CA PRO A 97 6.62 5.81 15.20
C PRO A 97 5.47 6.80 14.99
N TRP A 98 4.28 6.40 15.44
CA TRP A 98 3.06 7.20 15.41
C TRP A 98 2.87 7.97 16.71
#